data_AF-A0A329LZ89-F1
#
_entry.id   AF-A0A329LZ89-F1
#
_cell.length_a   1.000
_cell.length_b   1.000
_cell.length_c   1.000
_cell.angle_alpha   90.00
_cell.angle_beta   90.00
_cell.angle_gamma   90.00
#
_symmetry.space_group_name_H-M   'P 1'
#
loop_
_entity.id
_entity.type
_entity.pdbx_description
1 polymer ?
#
loop_
_entity_poly.entity_id
_entity_poly.type
_entity_poly.pdbx_seq_one_letter_code
_entity_poly.pdbx_strand_id
1 'polypeptide(L)'
;MIKRMHVAVNCTNLEKSLDFYRSFFGAEPTKIKENYAKFELDSPALHFSLNVRPFEKKGVLNHLGFQVDDTEDVLAMGERLRQSGLLLIDEMNTTCCYAVQDKVWVYDPDGNAWEIFYTKEDSEFESAGEALDLSLCCAPPAGPVKVEFGSYKK
;
A
#
# COMPACT_ATOMS: atom_id res chain seq x y z
N MET A 1 -9.40 -17.57 24.52
CA MET A 1 -9.05 -16.19 24.12
C MET A 1 -8.26 -16.24 22.82
N ILE A 2 -8.65 -15.43 21.83
CA ILE A 2 -7.91 -15.23 20.58
C ILE A 2 -6.57 -14.53 20.92
N LYS A 3 -5.48 -14.88 20.22
CA LYS A 3 -4.11 -14.42 20.56
C LYS A 3 -3.46 -13.56 19.48
N ARG A 4 -3.56 -13.96 18.21
CA ARG A 4 -2.98 -13.27 17.06
C ARG A 4 -3.93 -13.38 15.87
N MET A 5 -3.94 -12.36 15.03
CA MET A 5 -4.51 -12.48 13.69
C MET A 5 -3.62 -13.41 12.86
N HIS A 6 -4.20 -14.24 12.00
CA HIS A 6 -3.45 -15.06 11.05
C HIS A 6 -3.82 -14.66 9.62
N VAL A 7 -2.81 -14.27 8.85
CA VAL A 7 -2.91 -13.99 7.42
C VAL A 7 -1.97 -14.91 6.67
N ALA A 8 -2.48 -15.55 5.61
CA ALA A 8 -1.69 -16.39 4.72
C ALA A 8 -1.90 -15.89 3.30
N VAL A 9 -0.82 -15.50 2.63
CA VAL A 9 -0.87 -15.07 1.24
C VAL A 9 -0.08 -16.04 0.36
N ASN A 10 -0.51 -16.15 -0.89
CA ASN A 10 0.26 -16.85 -1.92
C ASN A 10 1.24 -15.86 -2.56
N CYS A 11 2.40 -16.36 -2.98
CA CYS A 11 3.40 -15.56 -3.68
C CYS A 11 4.00 -16.31 -4.87
N THR A 12 4.37 -15.59 -5.92
CA THR A 12 5.01 -16.19 -7.10
C THR A 12 6.50 -16.44 -6.91
N ASN A 13 7.18 -15.67 -6.05
CA ASN A 13 8.61 -15.80 -5.78
C ASN A 13 8.89 -15.53 -4.30
N LEU A 14 9.31 -16.57 -3.56
CA LEU A 14 9.52 -16.48 -2.11
C LEU A 14 10.63 -15.50 -1.72
N GLU A 15 11.72 -15.44 -2.48
CA GLU A 15 12.87 -14.56 -2.17
C GLU A 15 12.47 -13.10 -2.27
N LYS A 16 11.82 -12.71 -3.38
CA LYS A 16 11.31 -11.34 -3.55
C LYS A 16 10.30 -10.96 -2.48
N SER A 17 9.39 -11.88 -2.13
CA SER A 17 8.44 -11.64 -1.05
C SER A 17 9.14 -11.51 0.30
N LEU A 18 10.16 -12.32 0.58
CA LEU A 18 10.93 -12.22 1.82
C LEU A 18 11.64 -10.87 1.93
N ASP A 19 12.29 -10.40 0.87
CA ASP A 19 12.96 -9.09 0.86
C ASP A 19 11.96 -7.95 1.13
N PHE A 20 10.79 -8.02 0.50
CA PHE A 20 9.70 -7.10 0.76
C PHE A 20 9.22 -7.16 2.21
N TYR A 21 8.80 -8.34 2.70
CA TYR A 21 8.16 -8.45 4.02
C TYR A 21 9.13 -8.26 5.19
N ARG A 22 10.43 -8.53 5.00
CA ARG A 22 11.48 -8.12 5.96
C ARG A 22 11.54 -6.61 6.08
N SER A 23 11.56 -5.92 4.94
CA SER A 23 11.60 -4.45 4.90
C SER A 23 10.31 -3.85 5.45
N PHE A 24 9.15 -4.42 5.08
CA PHE A 24 7.84 -3.94 5.50
C PHE A 24 7.62 -4.12 7.00
N PHE A 25 7.82 -5.33 7.54
CA PHE A 25 7.64 -5.60 8.97
C PHE A 25 8.81 -5.15 9.84
N GLY A 26 10.00 -4.91 9.26
CA GLY A 26 11.21 -4.63 10.03
C GLY A 26 11.67 -5.81 10.89
N ALA A 27 11.36 -7.04 10.48
CA ALA A 27 11.60 -8.26 11.25
C ALA A 27 12.03 -9.43 10.34
N GLU A 28 12.76 -10.40 10.90
CA GLU A 28 13.09 -11.65 10.20
C GLU A 28 11.96 -12.69 10.34
N PRO A 29 11.77 -13.58 9.34
CA PRO A 29 10.84 -14.69 9.45
C PRO A 29 11.31 -15.69 10.52
N THR A 30 10.36 -16.24 11.29
CA THR A 30 10.61 -17.29 12.28
C THR A 30 10.75 -18.68 11.67
N LYS A 31 10.38 -18.85 10.39
CA LYS A 31 10.55 -20.10 9.66
C LYS A 31 10.68 -19.85 8.16
N ILE A 32 11.64 -20.50 7.52
CA ILE A 32 11.79 -20.56 6.05
C ILE A 32 11.91 -22.02 5.62
N LYS A 33 11.24 -22.35 4.51
CA LYS A 33 11.30 -23.59 3.73
C LYS A 33 11.30 -23.22 2.24
N GLU A 34 11.55 -24.19 1.37
CA GLU A 34 11.65 -23.98 -0.07
C GLU A 34 10.45 -23.24 -0.69
N ASN A 35 9.24 -23.56 -0.23
CA ASN A 35 7.99 -23.00 -0.76
C ASN A 35 7.16 -22.24 0.30
N TYR A 36 7.77 -21.89 1.43
CA TYR A 36 7.04 -21.33 2.56
C TYR A 36 7.91 -20.46 3.46
N ALA A 37 7.36 -19.34 3.93
CA ALA A 37 7.94 -18.59 5.04
C ALA A 37 6.87 -18.15 6.03
N LYS A 38 7.29 -17.92 7.28
CA LYS A 38 6.42 -17.47 8.37
C LYS A 38 7.07 -16.34 9.15
N PHE A 39 6.31 -15.32 9.47
CA PHE A 39 6.63 -14.27 10.42
C PHE A 39 5.70 -14.39 11.63
N GLU A 40 6.24 -14.17 12.83
CA GLU A 40 5.44 -14.05 14.06
C GLU A 40 5.85 -12.75 14.74
N LEU A 41 4.99 -11.73 14.61
CA LEU A 41 5.19 -10.40 15.15
C LEU A 41 4.44 -10.26 16.47
N ASP A 42 5.05 -9.59 17.45
CA ASP A 42 4.44 -9.34 18.76
C ASP A 42 3.66 -8.03 18.84
N SER A 43 4.13 -6.98 18.17
CA SER A 43 3.48 -5.67 18.13
C SER A 43 3.53 -5.12 16.70
N PRO A 44 2.46 -5.25 15.90
CA PRO A 44 1.18 -5.90 16.23
C PRO A 44 1.28 -7.42 16.33
N ALA A 45 0.34 -8.04 17.04
CA ALA A 45 0.31 -9.49 17.23
C ALA A 45 -0.18 -10.21 15.96
N LEU A 46 0.75 -10.60 15.08
CA LEU A 46 0.46 -11.17 13.77
C LEU A 46 1.17 -12.51 13.55
N HIS A 47 0.44 -13.49 13.05
CA HIS A 47 0.98 -14.66 12.38
C HIS A 47 0.81 -14.44 10.88
N PHE A 48 1.92 -14.31 10.14
CA PHE A 48 1.88 -14.08 8.70
C PHE A 48 2.62 -15.19 7.97
N SER A 49 2.05 -15.72 6.88
CA SER A 49 2.70 -16.74 6.08
C SER A 49 2.66 -16.48 4.58
N LEU A 50 3.79 -16.80 3.93
CA LEU A 50 3.99 -16.78 2.49
C LEU A 50 3.98 -18.21 1.97
N ASN A 51 3.24 -18.45 0.88
CA ASN A 51 3.06 -19.77 0.29
C ASN A 51 3.35 -19.72 -1.21
N VAL A 52 4.37 -20.42 -1.68
CA VAL A 52 4.63 -20.56 -3.13
C VAL A 52 3.71 -21.63 -3.69
N ARG A 53 2.60 -21.20 -4.30
CA ARG A 53 1.57 -22.05 -4.91
C ARG A 53 0.95 -21.33 -6.11
N PRO A 54 0.33 -22.03 -7.08
CA PRO A 54 -0.45 -21.38 -8.12
C PRO A 54 -1.67 -20.63 -7.54
N PHE A 55 -1.93 -19.42 -8.06
CA PHE A 55 -3.11 -18.62 -7.71
C PHE A 55 -3.46 -17.65 -8.85
N GLU A 56 -4.72 -17.21 -8.86
CA GLU A 56 -5.17 -16.11 -9.72
C GLU A 56 -4.83 -14.77 -9.05
N LYS A 57 -4.18 -13.86 -9.78
CA LYS A 57 -3.71 -12.58 -9.22
C LYS A 57 -4.82 -11.61 -8.81
N LYS A 58 -6.05 -11.83 -9.30
CA LYS A 58 -7.21 -11.00 -8.96
C LYS A 58 -8.17 -11.80 -8.10
N GLY A 59 -8.61 -11.20 -7.00
CA GLY A 59 -9.49 -11.84 -6.03
C GLY A 59 -10.35 -10.83 -5.28
N VAL A 60 -11.09 -11.34 -4.29
CA VAL A 60 -12.02 -10.54 -3.47
C VAL A 60 -11.34 -9.68 -2.40
N LEU A 61 -10.07 -9.97 -2.07
CA LEU A 61 -9.32 -9.20 -1.08
C LEU A 61 -8.95 -7.84 -1.70
N ASN A 62 -9.33 -6.75 -1.02
CA ASN A 62 -9.01 -5.40 -1.47
C ASN A 62 -7.60 -4.97 -1.00
N HIS A 63 -7.37 -4.95 0.32
CA HIS A 63 -6.07 -4.64 0.93
C HIS A 63 -5.97 -5.17 2.36
N LEU A 64 -4.80 -5.01 2.95
CA LEU A 64 -4.50 -5.24 4.36
C LEU A 64 -3.95 -3.95 4.97
N GLY A 65 -4.17 -3.72 6.25
CA GLY A 65 -3.77 -2.46 6.88
C GLY A 65 -3.28 -2.61 8.31
N PHE A 66 -2.37 -1.72 8.72
CA PHE A 66 -2.07 -1.47 10.12
C PHE A 66 -2.43 -0.03 10.49
N GLN A 67 -3.25 0.10 11.53
CA GLN A 67 -3.52 1.39 12.14
C GLN A 67 -2.35 1.77 13.08
N VAL A 68 -1.95 3.03 13.03
CA VAL A 68 -1.00 3.65 13.96
C VAL A 68 -1.67 4.76 14.77
N ASP A 69 -0.95 5.29 15.76
CA ASP A 69 -1.53 6.16 16.78
C ASP A 69 -1.74 7.61 16.30
N ASP A 70 -0.89 8.09 15.38
CA ASP A 70 -0.95 9.47 14.86
C ASP A 70 -0.31 9.62 13.45
N THR A 71 -0.35 10.86 12.94
CA THR A 71 0.22 11.23 11.63
C THR A 71 1.75 11.11 11.64
N GLU A 72 2.39 11.44 12.75
CA GLU A 72 3.84 11.36 12.91
C GLU A 72 4.33 9.91 12.73
N ASP A 73 3.61 8.94 13.28
CA ASP A 73 3.88 7.52 13.10
C ASP A 73 3.69 7.06 11.64
N VAL A 74 2.66 7.55 10.94
CA VAL A 74 2.46 7.29 9.50
C VAL A 74 3.67 7.78 8.71
N LEU A 75 4.13 9.00 8.98
CA LEU A 75 5.29 9.60 8.30
C LEU A 75 6.60 8.88 8.63
N ALA A 76 6.80 8.51 9.90
CA ALA A 76 7.98 7.77 10.35
C ALA A 76 8.07 6.38 9.70
N MET A 77 6.94 5.67 9.64
CA MET A 77 6.85 4.40 8.94
C MET A 77 7.09 4.55 7.44
N GLY A 78 6.47 5.55 6.81
CA GLY A 78 6.70 5.87 5.41
C GLY A 78 8.18 6.11 5.13
N GLU A 79 8.85 6.91 5.94
CA GLU A 79 10.28 7.20 5.76
C GLU A 79 11.16 5.94 5.89
N ARG A 80 10.91 5.09 6.89
CA ARG A 80 11.61 3.81 7.05
C ARG A 80 11.46 2.91 5.81
N LEU A 81 10.26 2.87 5.22
CA LEU A 81 10.00 2.08 4.03
C LEU A 81 10.67 2.66 2.78
N ARG A 82 10.68 4.00 2.61
CA ARG A 82 11.43 4.66 1.52
C ARG A 82 12.92 4.37 1.60
N GLN A 83 13.50 4.43 2.79
CA GLN A 83 14.91 4.10 3.02
C GLN A 83 15.24 2.64 2.70
N SER A 84 14.24 1.75 2.79
CA SER A 84 14.34 0.34 2.39
C SER A 84 14.13 0.12 0.89
N GLY A 85 13.96 1.18 0.10
CA GLY A 85 13.79 1.13 -1.35
C GLY A 85 12.37 0.77 -1.81
N LEU A 86 11.38 0.79 -0.91
CA LEU A 86 9.99 0.55 -1.27
C LEU A 86 9.36 1.83 -1.85
N LEU A 87 8.64 1.66 -2.97
CA LEU A 87 7.86 2.74 -3.57
C LEU A 87 6.56 2.90 -2.80
N LEU A 88 6.28 4.14 -2.38
CA LEU A 88 5.11 4.48 -1.58
C LEU A 88 4.22 5.48 -2.31
N ILE A 89 2.95 5.46 -1.93
CA ILE A 89 1.98 6.49 -2.27
C ILE A 89 1.47 7.08 -0.97
N ASP A 90 1.67 8.39 -0.78
CA ASP A 90 1.24 9.11 0.41
C ASP A 90 -0.12 9.78 0.15
N GLU A 91 -1.07 9.55 1.03
CA GLU A 91 -2.41 10.14 0.99
C GLU A 91 -2.69 10.84 2.32
N MET A 92 -2.38 12.13 2.39
CA MET A 92 -2.54 12.94 3.59
C MET A 92 -3.87 13.69 3.55
N ASN A 93 -4.55 13.75 4.69
CA ASN A 93 -5.81 14.43 4.93
C ASN A 93 -6.89 14.05 3.91
N THR A 94 -6.96 12.75 3.62
CA THR A 94 -7.82 12.19 2.57
C THR A 94 -9.05 11.57 3.21
N THR A 95 -10.23 11.94 2.71
CA THR A 95 -11.49 11.30 3.11
C THR A 95 -11.63 9.96 2.39
N CYS A 96 -11.76 8.87 3.14
CA CYS A 96 -11.95 7.51 2.63
C CYS A 96 -12.66 6.67 3.69
N CYS A 97 -13.49 5.70 3.28
CA CYS A 97 -14.19 4.81 4.21
C CYS A 97 -14.99 5.55 5.31
N TYR A 98 -15.58 6.70 4.98
CA TYR A 98 -16.30 7.55 5.95
C TYR A 98 -15.41 8.11 7.06
N ALA A 99 -14.12 8.34 6.79
CA ALA A 99 -13.20 8.95 7.73
C ALA A 99 -12.17 9.83 7.01
N VAL A 100 -11.64 10.85 7.70
CA VAL A 100 -10.45 11.59 7.27
C VAL A 100 -9.22 10.86 7.79
N GLN A 101 -8.31 10.50 6.89
CA GLN A 101 -7.15 9.66 7.21
C GLN A 101 -5.87 10.26 6.64
N ASP A 102 -4.77 9.96 7.33
CA ASP A 102 -3.42 10.04 6.78
C ASP A 102 -2.93 8.60 6.57
N LYS A 103 -2.46 8.27 5.37
CA LYS A 103 -1.98 6.92 5.07
C LYS A 103 -0.85 6.88 4.06
N VAL A 104 -0.09 5.79 4.13
CA VAL A 104 0.88 5.41 3.11
C VAL A 104 0.55 4.03 2.56
N TRP A 105 0.62 3.89 1.25
CA TRP A 105 0.38 2.62 0.56
C TRP A 105 1.67 2.02 0.02
N VAL A 106 1.74 0.70 0.05
CA VAL A 106 2.79 -0.09 -0.60
C VAL A 106 2.20 -1.36 -1.21
N TYR A 107 2.80 -1.84 -2.29
CA TYR A 107 2.41 -3.09 -2.95
C TYR A 107 3.50 -4.13 -2.79
N ASP A 108 3.12 -5.34 -2.40
CA ASP A 108 4.04 -6.46 -2.40
C ASP A 108 4.38 -6.92 -3.85
N PRO A 109 5.37 -7.81 -4.04
CA PRO A 109 5.79 -8.24 -5.38
C PRO A 109 4.70 -8.91 -6.23
N ASP A 110 3.62 -9.37 -5.60
CA ASP A 110 2.48 -10.02 -6.24
C ASP A 110 1.27 -9.08 -6.39
N GLY A 111 1.39 -7.83 -5.93
CA GLY A 111 0.40 -6.77 -6.09
C GLY A 111 -0.60 -6.66 -4.95
N ASN A 112 -0.37 -7.33 -3.81
CA ASN A 112 -1.21 -7.13 -2.63
C ASN A 112 -0.97 -5.74 -2.05
N ALA A 113 -2.04 -4.95 -1.93
CA ALA A 113 -2.00 -3.62 -1.35
C ALA A 113 -1.93 -3.69 0.18
N TRP A 114 -1.01 -2.92 0.75
CA TRP A 114 -0.84 -2.70 2.17
C TRP A 114 -0.92 -1.22 2.48
N GLU A 115 -1.69 -0.88 3.51
CA GLU A 115 -1.72 0.48 4.07
C GLU A 115 -1.18 0.53 5.50
N ILE A 116 -0.57 1.66 5.84
CA ILE A 116 -0.32 2.07 7.21
C ILE A 116 -1.04 3.41 7.37
N PHE A 117 -1.97 3.49 8.31
CA PHE A 117 -2.92 4.60 8.37
C PHE A 117 -3.18 5.08 9.78
N TYR A 118 -3.55 6.35 9.88
CA TYR A 118 -4.12 6.96 11.07
C TYR A 118 -5.48 7.57 10.70
N THR A 119 -6.50 7.32 11.53
CA THR A 119 -7.84 7.89 11.36
C THR A 119 -7.99 9.11 12.28
N LYS A 120 -8.22 10.28 11.68
CA LYS A 120 -8.25 11.56 12.37
C LYS A 120 -9.64 11.89 12.90
N GLU A 121 -10.65 11.71 12.06
CA GLU A 121 -12.05 11.98 12.38
C GLU A 121 -12.98 11.23 11.43
N ASP A 122 -14.23 11.03 11.86
CA ASP A 122 -15.29 10.48 11.02
C ASP A 122 -15.74 11.49 9.96
N SER A 123 -16.26 10.98 8.85
CA SER A 123 -16.80 11.75 7.73
C SER A 123 -18.13 11.15 7.28
N GLU A 124 -19.13 12.01 7.06
CA GLU A 124 -20.43 11.61 6.50
C GLU A 124 -20.33 11.16 5.03
N PHE A 125 -19.22 11.45 4.36
CA PHE A 125 -18.99 11.13 2.96
C PHE A 125 -17.96 10.01 2.82
N GLU A 126 -18.32 9.02 2.00
CA GLU A 126 -17.37 8.07 1.43
C GLU A 126 -16.79 8.71 0.17
N SER A 127 -15.47 8.84 0.15
CA SER A 127 -14.74 9.10 -1.08
C SER A 127 -13.87 7.87 -1.31
N ALA A 128 -14.34 6.96 -2.16
CA ALA A 128 -13.48 5.94 -2.73
C ALA A 128 -12.39 6.70 -3.48
N GLY A 129 -11.16 6.71 -2.93
CA GLY A 129 -10.02 7.29 -3.62
C GLY A 129 -9.98 6.67 -5.01
N GLU A 130 -10.26 7.46 -6.04
CA GLU A 130 -10.03 7.00 -7.41
C GLU A 130 -8.56 6.63 -7.44
N ALA A 131 -8.26 5.35 -7.67
CA ALA A 131 -6.90 4.87 -7.83
C ALA A 131 -6.21 5.84 -8.77
N LEU A 132 -5.22 6.59 -8.25
CA LEU A 132 -4.46 7.59 -9.00
C LEU A 132 -4.20 7.02 -10.37
N ASP A 133 -4.91 7.55 -11.37
CA ASP A 133 -4.74 7.14 -12.73
C ASP A 133 -3.33 7.58 -13.11
N LEU A 134 -2.38 6.66 -12.99
CA LEU A 134 -0.99 6.82 -13.39
C LEU A 134 -0.87 7.12 -14.91
N SER A 135 -1.98 7.15 -15.66
CA SER A 135 -2.04 7.67 -17.02
C SER A 135 -2.07 9.20 -17.14
N LEU A 136 -2.34 9.94 -16.05
CA LEU A 136 -2.52 11.41 -16.10
C LEU A 136 -1.22 12.23 -16.00
N CYS A 137 -0.05 11.61 -15.84
CA CYS A 137 1.21 12.37 -15.81
C CYS A 137 1.86 12.60 -17.18
N CYS A 138 1.47 11.90 -18.26
CA CYS A 138 2.17 11.99 -19.56
C CYS A 138 1.31 11.65 -20.80
N ALA A 139 0.01 11.98 -20.84
CA ALA A 139 -0.74 11.89 -22.10
C ALA A 139 -0.52 13.18 -22.93
N PRO A 140 0.13 13.12 -24.12
CA PRO A 140 0.14 14.27 -25.02
C PRO A 140 -1.30 14.57 -25.48
N PRO A 141 -1.64 15.86 -25.71
CA PRO A 141 -2.98 16.23 -26.17
C PRO A 141 -3.35 15.44 -27.43
N ALA A 142 -4.61 14.99 -27.50
CA ALA A 142 -5.17 14.31 -28.66
C ALA A 142 -5.25 15.30 -29.84
N GLY A 143 -4.13 15.47 -30.53
CA GLY A 143 -3.99 16.29 -31.72
C GLY A 143 -3.61 17.75 -31.46
N PRO A 144 -3.07 18.44 -32.49
CA PRO A 144 -2.65 19.82 -32.38
C PRO A 144 -3.87 20.74 -32.15
N VAL A 145 -3.89 21.40 -30.99
CA VAL A 145 -4.81 22.52 -30.73
C VAL A 145 -4.34 23.72 -31.56
N LYS A 146 -5.18 24.18 -32.49
CA LYS A 146 -4.95 25.45 -33.17
C LYS A 146 -5.10 26.58 -32.17
N VAL A 147 -4.01 27.27 -31.87
CA VAL A 147 -4.02 28.53 -31.12
C VAL A 147 -4.28 29.66 -32.11
N GLU A 148 -5.46 30.29 -32.03
CA GLU A 148 -5.72 31.53 -32.77
C GLU A 148 -5.16 32.71 -31.97
N PHE A 149 -4.16 33.39 -32.52
CA PHE A 149 -3.69 34.65 -32.00
C PHE A 149 -4.68 35.74 -32.41
N GLY A 150 -5.50 36.20 -31.44
CA GLY A 150 -6.32 37.39 -31.61
C GLY A 150 -5.45 38.58 -32.03
N SER A 151 -5.83 39.24 -33.12
CA SER A 151 -5.08 40.37 -33.66
C SER A 151 -5.23 41.59 -32.76
N TYR A 152 -4.16 41.92 -32.04
CA TYR A 152 -4.05 43.21 -31.34
C TYR A 152 -3.91 44.31 -32.39
N LYS A 153 -4.91 45.19 -32.49
CA LYS A 153 -4.79 46.44 -33.23
C LYS A 153 -3.92 47.40 -32.41
N LYS A 154 -2.89 47.96 -33.08
CA LYS A 154 -2.03 49.03 -32.58
C LYS A 154 -2.81 50.30 -32.29
#